data_AF-A0A8D8B972-F1
#
_entry.id   AF-A0A8D8B972-F1
#
_cell.length_a   1.000
_cell.length_b   1.000
_cell.length_c   1.000
_cell.angle_alpha   90.00
_cell.angle_beta   90.00
_cell.angle_gamma   90.00
#
_symmetry.space_group_name_H-M   'P 1'
#
loop_
_entity.id
_entity.type
_entity.pdbx_description
1 polymer ?
#
loop_
_entity_poly.entity_id
_entity_poly.type
_entity_poly.pdbx_seq_one_letter_code
_entity_poly.pdbx_strand_id
1 'polypeptide(L)'
;LATTQNLDWLRNRGCPLAQEIAQFWASRLSLDPVTGLYDIKAVMGPDEDHKNVTNNAYTNVIAGYALYFGDLTKCLVSSCDQDRDKAAPSPTEGGNWSDLASRIKLLYDAENDYHPQFEGYRRDTVIKQADTVLLGYPLQYPGLTTTARSNDLRFYEAVTRSSGPAMTWAIHAVNHLDLGEEGEAARRFEQSYRDYVRGPYRVWSEVGPGQSGARNFITAAGGFLQAVINGYGGVR
;
A
#
# COMPACT_ATOMS: atom_id res chain seq x y z
N LEU A 1 -2.34 16.10 -9.59
CA LEU A 1 -3.54 16.47 -10.38
C LEU A 1 -4.82 16.33 -9.57
N ALA A 2 -5.11 15.17 -8.98
CA ALA A 2 -6.39 14.89 -8.32
C ALA A 2 -6.91 15.99 -7.36
N THR A 3 -6.15 16.40 -6.35
CA THR A 3 -6.66 17.36 -5.33
C THR A 3 -6.35 18.82 -5.66
N THR A 4 -5.07 19.17 -5.87
CA THR A 4 -4.64 20.57 -6.04
C THR A 4 -4.53 21.02 -7.50
N GLN A 5 -4.62 20.08 -8.45
CA GLN A 5 -4.44 20.32 -9.89
C GLN A 5 -3.16 21.11 -10.28
N ASN A 6 -2.13 21.12 -9.43
CA ASN A 6 -0.92 21.90 -9.66
C ASN A 6 -0.03 21.29 -10.76
N LEU A 7 -0.31 21.67 -12.01
CA LEU A 7 0.44 21.24 -13.19
C LEU A 7 1.86 21.81 -13.23
N ASP A 8 2.09 23.02 -12.70
CA ASP A 8 3.43 23.61 -12.70
C ASP A 8 4.39 22.86 -11.78
N TRP A 9 3.92 22.43 -10.60
CA TRP A 9 4.70 21.54 -9.74
C TRP A 9 4.92 20.19 -10.41
N LEU A 10 3.89 19.62 -11.05
CA LEU A 10 4.03 18.35 -11.78
C LEU A 10 5.09 18.46 -12.87
N ARG A 11 5.09 19.54 -13.66
CA ARG A 11 6.09 19.74 -14.72
C ARG A 11 7.51 19.86 -14.17
N ASN A 12 7.70 20.67 -13.13
CA ASN A 12 9.04 21.07 -12.69
C ASN A 12 9.66 20.16 -11.63
N ARG A 13 8.85 19.36 -10.92
CA ARG A 13 9.28 18.53 -9.78
C ARG A 13 8.68 17.13 -9.81
N GLY A 14 7.37 17.04 -10.05
CA GLY A 14 6.63 15.78 -9.93
C GLY A 14 6.96 14.77 -11.02
N CYS A 15 7.11 15.21 -12.27
CA CYS A 15 7.37 14.32 -13.39
C CYS A 15 8.75 13.66 -13.28
N PRO A 16 9.87 14.40 -13.10
CA PRO A 16 11.18 13.76 -12.93
C PRO A 16 11.17 12.72 -11.80
N LEU A 17 10.53 13.03 -10.67
CA LEU A 17 10.39 12.08 -9.56
C LEU A 17 9.59 10.84 -9.96
N ALA A 18 8.44 11.00 -10.61
CA ALA A 18 7.62 9.88 -11.07
C ALA A 18 8.36 8.98 -12.07
N GLN A 19 9.11 9.60 -12.98
CA GLN A 19 9.95 8.92 -13.96
C GLN A 19 11.03 8.05 -13.30
N GLU A 20 11.75 8.58 -12.30
CA GLU A 20 12.77 7.83 -11.57
C GLU A 20 12.18 6.68 -10.74
N ILE A 21 11.02 6.89 -10.09
CA ILE A 21 10.34 5.82 -9.33
C ILE A 21 9.86 4.70 -10.28
N ALA A 22 9.28 5.05 -11.42
CA ALA A 22 8.87 4.06 -12.43
C ALA A 22 10.08 3.30 -12.99
N GLN A 23 11.17 4.00 -13.29
CA GLN A 23 12.41 3.39 -13.77
C GLN A 23 13.01 2.43 -12.74
N PHE A 24 12.99 2.79 -11.45
CA PHE A 24 13.37 1.91 -10.36
C PHE A 24 12.51 0.64 -10.36
N TRP A 25 11.18 0.75 -10.35
CA TRP A 25 10.31 -0.42 -10.32
C TRP A 25 10.44 -1.31 -11.56
N ALA A 26 10.57 -0.71 -12.75
CA ALA A 26 10.82 -1.46 -13.99
C ALA A 26 12.10 -2.29 -13.89
N SER A 27 13.16 -1.75 -13.28
CA SER A 27 14.43 -2.47 -13.07
C SER A 27 14.33 -3.62 -12.06
N ARG A 28 13.29 -3.65 -11.22
CA ARG A 28 13.06 -4.70 -10.20
C ARG A 28 12.26 -5.89 -10.73
N LEU A 29 11.66 -5.78 -11.93
CA LEU A 29 10.82 -6.81 -12.51
C LEU A 29 11.66 -7.99 -13.03
N SER A 30 11.26 -9.20 -12.68
CA SER A 30 11.85 -10.45 -13.18
C SER A 30 10.77 -11.23 -13.91
N LEU A 31 10.90 -11.39 -15.24
CA LEU A 31 9.93 -12.17 -16.01
C LEU A 31 9.99 -13.65 -15.61
N ASP A 32 8.85 -14.19 -15.24
CA ASP A 32 8.63 -15.63 -15.11
C ASP A 32 8.24 -16.20 -16.48
N PRO A 33 9.10 -16.99 -17.14
CA PRO A 33 8.83 -17.49 -18.49
C PRO A 33 7.70 -18.53 -18.54
N VAL A 34 7.30 -19.10 -17.40
CA VAL A 34 6.22 -20.10 -17.33
C VAL A 34 4.86 -19.42 -17.32
N THR A 35 4.71 -18.37 -16.51
CA THR A 35 3.44 -17.65 -16.37
C THR A 35 3.32 -16.46 -17.31
N GLY A 36 4.44 -15.93 -17.83
CA GLY A 36 4.48 -14.70 -18.61
C GLY A 36 4.28 -13.42 -17.79
N LEU A 37 4.23 -13.55 -16.45
CA LEU A 37 4.07 -12.44 -15.51
C LEU A 37 5.42 -12.01 -14.94
N TYR A 38 5.49 -10.79 -14.44
CA TYR A 38 6.66 -10.25 -13.75
C TYR A 38 6.56 -10.46 -12.25
N ASP A 39 7.62 -11.02 -11.68
CA ASP A 39 7.82 -11.13 -10.25
C ASP A 39 8.61 -9.94 -9.71
N ILE A 40 8.34 -9.59 -8.45
CA ILE A 40 9.19 -8.72 -7.64
C ILE A 40 9.71 -9.54 -6.46
N LYS A 41 11.02 -9.81 -6.46
CA LYS A 41 11.68 -10.71 -5.50
C LYS A 41 12.45 -9.92 -4.44
N ALA A 42 12.73 -10.59 -3.32
CA ALA A 42 13.58 -10.08 -2.24
C ALA A 42 13.09 -8.73 -1.70
N VAL A 43 11.79 -8.65 -1.39
CA VAL A 43 11.16 -7.46 -0.81
C VAL A 43 10.75 -7.71 0.64
N MET A 44 10.38 -6.62 1.32
CA MET A 44 9.72 -6.63 2.61
C MET A 44 8.54 -5.68 2.46
N GLY A 45 7.32 -6.20 2.66
CA GLY A 45 6.12 -5.38 2.62
C GLY A 45 6.02 -4.48 3.86
N PRO A 46 4.89 -3.77 4.00
CA PRO A 46 4.52 -3.12 5.26
C PRO A 46 4.59 -4.04 6.47
N ASP A 47 4.31 -5.34 6.33
CA ASP A 47 4.61 -6.31 7.37
C ASP A 47 6.13 -6.58 7.46
N GLU A 48 6.78 -5.86 8.38
CA GLU A 48 8.23 -5.94 8.58
C GLU A 48 8.72 -7.21 9.30
N ASP A 49 7.81 -8.08 9.76
CA ASP A 49 8.20 -9.37 10.35
C ASP A 49 8.59 -10.39 9.25
N HIS A 50 8.25 -10.12 7.96
CA HIS A 50 8.55 -10.99 6.81
C HIS A 50 9.40 -10.29 5.75
N LYS A 51 10.72 -10.46 5.88
CA LYS A 51 11.71 -9.96 4.92
C LYS A 51 12.06 -10.99 3.83
N ASN A 52 12.59 -10.49 2.72
CA ASN A 52 13.08 -11.29 1.60
C ASN A 52 12.01 -12.20 1.00
N VAL A 53 10.77 -11.71 0.95
CA VAL A 53 9.64 -12.41 0.32
C VAL A 53 9.55 -12.06 -1.17
N THR A 54 8.75 -12.83 -1.90
CA THR A 54 8.49 -12.65 -3.34
C THR A 54 7.02 -12.32 -3.55
N ASN A 55 6.75 -11.37 -4.45
CA ASN A 55 5.40 -10.94 -4.86
C ASN A 55 4.52 -10.54 -3.68
N ASN A 56 5.03 -9.64 -2.82
CA ASN A 56 4.21 -9.06 -1.77
C ASN A 56 3.05 -8.27 -2.40
N ALA A 57 1.81 -8.54 -1.98
CA ALA A 57 0.61 -8.03 -2.62
C ALA A 57 0.58 -6.48 -2.67
N TYR A 58 0.87 -5.83 -1.54
CA TYR A 58 0.95 -4.37 -1.47
C TYR A 58 2.06 -3.81 -2.38
N THR A 59 3.26 -4.38 -2.29
CA THR A 59 4.43 -3.93 -3.05
C THR A 59 4.18 -4.02 -4.56
N ASN A 60 3.62 -5.14 -5.02
CA ASN A 60 3.36 -5.37 -6.43
C ASN A 60 2.30 -4.39 -6.99
N VAL A 61 1.24 -4.07 -6.22
CA VAL A 61 0.25 -3.08 -6.64
C VAL A 61 0.83 -1.66 -6.66
N ILE A 62 1.61 -1.24 -5.66
CA ILE A 62 2.28 0.07 -5.70
C ILE A 62 3.28 0.17 -6.84
N ALA A 63 4.04 -0.89 -7.12
CA ALA A 63 4.96 -0.92 -8.25
C ALA A 63 4.21 -0.72 -9.57
N GLY A 64 3.07 -1.40 -9.76
CA GLY A 64 2.19 -1.20 -10.91
C GLY A 64 1.68 0.24 -11.02
N TYR A 65 1.20 0.83 -9.92
CA TYR A 65 0.76 2.22 -9.88
C TYR A 65 1.88 3.20 -10.23
N ALA A 66 3.09 2.97 -9.74
CA ALA A 66 4.23 3.81 -10.07
C ALA A 66 4.56 3.77 -11.56
N LEU A 67 4.51 2.59 -12.18
CA LEU A 67 4.73 2.41 -13.62
C LEU A 67 3.64 3.10 -14.45
N TYR A 68 2.36 2.88 -14.12
CA TYR A 68 1.24 3.58 -14.77
C TYR A 68 1.37 5.11 -14.61
N PHE A 69 1.73 5.59 -13.41
CA PHE A 69 1.91 7.01 -13.16
C PHE A 69 3.10 7.60 -13.94
N GLY A 70 4.18 6.83 -14.07
CA GLY A 70 5.31 7.17 -14.93
C GLY A 70 4.87 7.43 -16.38
N ASP A 71 4.07 6.53 -16.97
CA ASP A 71 3.56 6.76 -18.33
C ASP A 71 2.58 7.93 -18.41
N LEU A 72 1.67 8.05 -17.43
CA LEU A 72 0.74 9.18 -17.37
C LEU A 72 1.47 10.52 -17.36
N THR A 73 2.55 10.64 -16.59
CA THR A 73 3.31 11.90 -16.52
C THR A 73 4.01 12.27 -17.83
N LYS A 74 4.53 11.29 -18.59
CA LYS A 74 5.05 11.51 -19.95
C LYS A 74 3.98 12.08 -20.88
N CYS A 75 2.75 11.54 -20.83
CA CYS A 75 1.65 12.03 -21.66
C CYS A 75 1.23 13.47 -21.32
N LEU A 76 1.26 13.83 -20.03
CA LEU A 76 0.78 15.13 -19.55
C LEU A 76 1.81 16.26 -19.70
N VAL A 77 3.09 15.92 -19.75
CA VAL A 77 4.18 16.89 -19.73
C VAL A 77 5.24 16.48 -20.77
N SER A 78 5.23 17.15 -21.92
CA SER A 78 6.19 16.88 -23.00
C SER A 78 7.65 17.19 -22.65
N SER A 79 7.90 17.98 -21.60
CA SER A 79 9.25 18.33 -21.13
C SER A 79 9.84 17.33 -20.12
N CYS A 80 9.14 16.23 -19.79
CA CYS A 80 9.62 15.24 -18.82
C CYS A 80 10.97 14.63 -19.18
N ASP A 81 11.33 14.61 -20.46
CA ASP A 81 12.56 13.99 -20.97
C ASP A 81 13.75 14.96 -21.08
N GLN A 82 13.58 16.26 -20.80
CA GLN A 82 14.59 17.28 -21.15
C GLN A 82 15.92 17.21 -20.38
N ASP A 83 15.99 16.47 -19.27
CA ASP A 83 17.23 16.30 -18.47
C ASP A 83 17.80 14.86 -18.50
N ARG A 84 17.22 13.96 -19.31
CA ARG A 84 17.62 12.54 -19.37
C ARG A 84 18.89 12.24 -20.16
N ASP A 85 19.40 13.21 -20.94
CA ASP A 85 20.65 13.08 -21.73
C ASP A 85 21.93 12.84 -20.90
N LYS A 86 21.83 12.71 -19.57
CA LYS A 86 22.96 12.44 -18.67
C LYS A 86 22.93 11.07 -17.96
N ALA A 87 21.85 10.30 -18.11
CA ALA A 87 21.75 8.96 -17.54
C ALA A 87 21.95 7.91 -18.64
N ALA A 88 22.69 6.84 -18.34
CA ALA A 88 22.92 5.75 -19.29
C ALA A 88 21.59 5.05 -19.64
N PRO A 89 21.43 4.60 -20.89
CA PRO A 89 20.32 3.76 -21.29
C PRO A 89 20.05 2.57 -20.40
N SER A 90 18.94 2.62 -19.66
CA SER A 90 18.35 1.45 -19.07
C SER A 90 17.69 0.61 -20.17
N PRO A 91 17.76 -0.73 -20.15
CA PRO A 91 17.09 -1.59 -21.15
C PRO A 91 15.56 -1.45 -21.21
N THR A 92 14.97 -0.61 -20.35
CA THR A 92 13.55 -0.19 -20.38
C THR A 92 13.34 1.20 -21.01
N GLU A 93 14.36 1.76 -21.67
CA GLU A 93 14.26 3.03 -22.37
C GLU A 93 13.24 2.97 -23.50
N GLY A 94 12.20 3.79 -23.38
CA GLY A 94 11.10 3.89 -24.35
C GLY A 94 10.01 2.81 -24.20
N GLY A 95 10.12 1.90 -23.24
CA GLY A 95 9.16 0.82 -23.04
C GLY A 95 7.84 1.28 -22.42
N ASN A 96 6.74 0.72 -22.92
CA ASN A 96 5.38 0.89 -22.40
C ASN A 96 5.31 0.38 -20.95
N TRP A 97 5.53 1.24 -19.95
CA TRP A 97 5.52 0.84 -18.53
C TRP A 97 4.14 0.37 -18.09
N SER A 98 3.09 0.85 -18.74
CA SER A 98 1.71 0.40 -18.53
C SER A 98 1.51 -1.07 -18.92
N ASP A 99 2.23 -1.55 -19.94
CA ASP A 99 2.27 -2.97 -20.33
C ASP A 99 3.11 -3.85 -19.38
N LEU A 100 4.16 -3.27 -18.77
CA LEU A 100 4.87 -3.96 -17.68
C LEU A 100 3.98 -4.06 -16.44
N ALA A 101 3.32 -2.95 -16.07
CA ALA A 101 2.45 -2.85 -14.90
C ALA A 101 1.28 -3.83 -14.95
N SER A 102 0.64 -3.98 -16.13
CA SER A 102 -0.48 -4.92 -16.32
C SER A 102 -0.07 -6.39 -16.19
N ARG A 103 1.22 -6.68 -16.25
CA ARG A 103 1.79 -8.03 -16.16
C ARG A 103 2.54 -8.28 -14.86
N ILE A 104 2.50 -7.37 -13.88
CA ILE A 104 3.03 -7.65 -12.54
C ILE A 104 2.11 -8.68 -11.87
N LYS A 105 2.69 -9.76 -11.35
CA LYS A 105 1.95 -10.83 -10.68
C LYS A 105 1.26 -10.29 -9.42
N LEU A 106 -0.04 -10.57 -9.27
CA LEU A 106 -0.77 -10.38 -8.02
C LEU A 106 -1.33 -11.73 -7.61
N LEU A 107 -1.02 -12.16 -6.39
CA LEU A 107 -1.48 -13.45 -5.88
C LEU A 107 -2.96 -13.36 -5.52
N TYR A 108 -3.70 -14.38 -5.90
CA TYR A 108 -5.11 -14.51 -5.56
C TYR A 108 -5.45 -15.99 -5.35
N ASP A 109 -6.04 -16.30 -4.21
CA ASP A 109 -6.58 -17.61 -3.89
C ASP A 109 -8.08 -17.62 -4.23
N ALA A 110 -8.44 -18.30 -5.31
CA ALA A 110 -9.82 -18.38 -5.78
C ALA A 110 -10.72 -19.30 -4.94
N GLU A 111 -10.15 -20.23 -4.16
CA GLU A 111 -10.92 -21.13 -3.29
C GLU A 111 -11.42 -20.38 -2.05
N ASN A 112 -10.54 -19.57 -1.47
CA ASN A 112 -10.84 -18.78 -0.26
C ASN A 112 -11.22 -17.33 -0.57
N ASP A 113 -11.19 -16.92 -1.84
CA ASP A 113 -11.49 -15.57 -2.34
C ASP A 113 -10.76 -14.49 -1.54
N TYR A 114 -9.43 -14.49 -1.57
CA TYR A 114 -8.59 -13.50 -0.88
C TYR A 114 -7.21 -13.37 -1.56
N HIS A 115 -6.44 -12.35 -1.18
CA HIS A 115 -5.10 -12.12 -1.70
C HIS A 115 -4.04 -12.61 -0.71
N PRO A 116 -3.26 -13.67 -0.99
CA PRO A 116 -2.12 -14.05 -0.17
C PRO A 116 -1.08 -12.92 -0.09
N GLN A 117 -0.50 -12.69 1.10
CA GLN A 117 0.37 -11.52 1.33
C GLN A 117 1.66 -11.57 0.50
N PHE A 118 2.18 -12.77 0.24
CA PHE A 118 3.37 -13.04 -0.57
C PHE A 118 3.39 -14.51 -1.01
N GLU A 119 4.31 -14.91 -1.89
CA GLU A 119 4.40 -16.29 -2.38
C GLU A 119 4.70 -17.28 -1.24
N GLY A 120 3.91 -18.35 -1.16
CA GLY A 120 4.02 -19.35 -0.10
C GLY A 120 3.44 -18.90 1.25
N TYR A 121 2.73 -17.77 1.30
CA TYR A 121 2.03 -17.32 2.51
C TYR A 121 1.04 -18.37 3.01
N ARG A 122 1.03 -18.59 4.34
CA ARG A 122 0.07 -19.45 5.04
C ARG A 122 -0.85 -18.58 5.88
N ARG A 123 -2.16 -18.91 5.90
CA ARG A 123 -3.19 -18.09 6.58
C ARG A 123 -3.04 -17.99 8.10
N ASP A 124 -2.26 -18.84 8.73
CA ASP A 124 -1.96 -18.82 10.17
C ASP A 124 -0.67 -18.04 10.50
N THR A 125 0.00 -17.49 9.49
CA THR A 125 1.20 -16.67 9.67
C THR A 125 0.85 -15.35 10.34
N VAL A 126 1.39 -15.15 11.55
CA VAL A 126 1.24 -13.92 12.35
C VAL A 126 1.98 -12.76 11.69
N ILE A 127 1.32 -11.62 11.54
CA ILE A 127 1.87 -10.42 10.87
C ILE A 127 1.98 -9.23 11.83
N LYS A 128 2.89 -8.30 11.55
CA LYS A 128 3.11 -7.09 12.37
C LYS A 128 1.98 -6.08 12.29
N GLN A 129 1.50 -5.80 11.08
CA GLN A 129 0.64 -4.66 10.78
C GLN A 129 -0.11 -4.86 9.45
N ALA A 130 -1.01 -3.92 9.13
CA ALA A 130 -1.72 -3.90 7.86
C ALA A 130 -0.74 -3.98 6.67
N ASP A 131 -0.95 -4.96 5.78
CA ASP A 131 -0.17 -5.15 4.55
C ASP A 131 -1.12 -5.38 3.37
N THR A 132 -1.66 -6.59 3.18
CA THR A 132 -2.62 -6.88 2.10
C THR A 132 -3.88 -6.01 2.17
N VAL A 133 -4.41 -5.75 3.37
CA VAL A 133 -5.61 -4.91 3.54
C VAL A 133 -5.42 -3.47 3.06
N LEU A 134 -4.16 -3.06 2.81
CA LEU A 134 -3.85 -1.76 2.22
C LEU A 134 -4.29 -1.67 0.74
N LEU A 135 -4.52 -2.82 0.08
CA LEU A 135 -5.13 -2.90 -1.25
C LEU A 135 -6.49 -2.20 -1.27
N GLY A 136 -7.30 -2.32 -0.22
CA GLY A 136 -8.61 -1.66 -0.14
C GLY A 136 -8.48 -0.18 0.20
N TYR A 137 -7.77 0.14 1.27
CA TYR A 137 -7.42 1.51 1.64
C TYR A 137 -5.99 1.56 2.19
N PRO A 138 -5.12 2.46 1.72
CA PRO A 138 -5.43 3.61 0.87
C PRO A 138 -5.34 3.35 -0.64
N LEU A 139 -4.95 2.15 -1.10
CA LEU A 139 -4.64 1.93 -2.52
C LEU A 139 -5.87 1.86 -3.43
N GLN A 140 -7.04 1.52 -2.89
CA GLN A 140 -8.29 1.43 -3.64
C GLN A 140 -8.13 0.60 -4.92
N TYR A 141 -7.46 -0.55 -4.81
CA TYR A 141 -7.15 -1.43 -5.93
C TYR A 141 -8.43 -1.78 -6.70
N PRO A 142 -8.56 -1.39 -7.98
CA PRO A 142 -9.80 -1.58 -8.74
C PRO A 142 -10.19 -3.05 -8.91
N GLY A 143 -9.23 -3.97 -8.84
CA GLY A 143 -9.47 -5.41 -8.92
C GLY A 143 -9.94 -6.05 -7.61
N LEU A 144 -10.00 -5.30 -6.50
CA LEU A 144 -10.42 -5.83 -5.20
C LEU A 144 -11.96 -5.88 -5.11
N THR A 145 -12.52 -7.08 -5.22
CA THR A 145 -13.96 -7.30 -5.04
C THR A 145 -14.40 -7.07 -3.60
N THR A 146 -15.70 -6.80 -3.38
CA THR A 146 -16.28 -6.64 -2.04
C THR A 146 -16.08 -7.90 -1.17
N THR A 147 -16.22 -9.09 -1.75
CA THR A 147 -16.05 -10.35 -1.05
C THR A 147 -14.59 -10.60 -0.70
N ALA A 148 -13.67 -10.41 -1.65
CA ALA A 148 -12.24 -10.51 -1.41
C ALA A 148 -11.78 -9.53 -0.33
N ARG A 149 -12.26 -8.28 -0.35
CA ARG A 149 -11.98 -7.30 0.69
C ARG A 149 -12.43 -7.74 2.08
N SER A 150 -13.64 -8.30 2.19
CA SER A 150 -14.15 -8.81 3.46
C SER A 150 -13.33 -9.99 3.97
N ASN A 151 -12.94 -10.92 3.09
CA ASN A 151 -12.10 -12.06 3.44
C ASN A 151 -10.68 -11.65 3.81
N ASP A 152 -10.07 -10.74 3.05
CA ASP A 152 -8.76 -10.14 3.36
C ASP A 152 -8.79 -9.54 4.77
N LEU A 153 -9.78 -8.69 5.08
CA LEU A 153 -9.93 -8.12 6.43
C LEU A 153 -10.03 -9.21 7.50
N ARG A 154 -10.95 -10.15 7.36
CA ARG A 154 -11.19 -11.19 8.38
C ARG A 154 -9.98 -12.09 8.61
N PHE A 155 -9.29 -12.49 7.54
CA PHE A 155 -8.11 -13.34 7.64
C PHE A 155 -6.93 -12.61 8.24
N TYR A 156 -6.64 -11.38 7.80
CA TYR A 156 -5.48 -10.63 8.29
C TYR A 156 -5.69 -10.05 9.69
N GLU A 157 -6.91 -9.68 10.08
CA GLU A 157 -7.21 -9.28 11.46
C GLU A 157 -6.93 -10.41 12.47
N ALA A 158 -7.25 -11.65 12.09
CA ALA A 158 -7.08 -12.80 12.97
C ALA A 158 -5.61 -13.13 13.27
N VAL A 159 -4.69 -12.73 12.39
CA VAL A 159 -3.25 -13.00 12.51
C VAL A 159 -2.40 -11.76 12.78
N THR A 160 -3.00 -10.57 12.82
CA THR A 160 -2.25 -9.35 13.16
C THR A 160 -1.97 -9.31 14.65
N ARG A 161 -0.68 -9.30 15.03
CA ARG A 161 -0.29 -9.32 16.44
C ARG A 161 -0.72 -8.05 17.18
N SER A 162 -1.18 -8.21 18.42
CA SER A 162 -1.61 -7.10 19.29
C SER A 162 -0.48 -6.15 19.68
N SER A 163 0.78 -6.57 19.56
CA SER A 163 1.98 -5.75 19.74
C SER A 163 2.34 -4.90 18.52
N GLY A 164 1.53 -4.95 17.46
CA GLY A 164 1.69 -4.14 16.25
C GLY A 164 1.42 -2.65 16.50
N PRO A 165 1.84 -1.78 15.56
CA PRO A 165 1.66 -0.35 15.69
C PRO A 165 0.21 0.10 15.51
N ALA A 166 -0.13 1.20 16.18
CA ALA A 166 -1.48 1.77 16.26
C ALA A 166 -2.17 2.03 14.90
N MET A 167 -1.39 2.40 13.88
CA MET A 167 -1.89 2.83 12.57
C MET A 167 -2.69 1.74 11.84
N THR A 168 -2.35 0.47 12.09
CA THR A 168 -3.00 -0.70 11.50
C THR A 168 -4.52 -0.63 11.60
N TRP A 169 -5.03 -0.37 12.80
CA TRP A 169 -6.46 -0.50 13.09
C TRP A 169 -7.28 0.66 12.52
N ALA A 170 -6.66 1.83 12.32
CA ALA A 170 -7.32 2.92 11.62
C ALA A 170 -7.59 2.57 10.15
N ILE A 171 -6.66 1.85 9.50
CA ILE A 171 -6.84 1.40 8.11
C ILE A 171 -7.90 0.30 8.01
N HIS A 172 -7.94 -0.63 8.97
CA HIS A 172 -9.00 -1.63 9.05
C HIS A 172 -10.38 -0.96 9.23
N ALA A 173 -10.47 0.07 10.08
CA ALA A 173 -11.71 0.81 10.28
C ALA A 173 -12.24 1.42 8.97
N VAL A 174 -11.37 2.05 8.16
CA VAL A 174 -11.77 2.60 6.84
C VAL A 174 -12.26 1.49 5.91
N ASN A 175 -11.55 0.37 5.84
CA ASN A 175 -11.95 -0.75 4.99
C ASN A 175 -13.30 -1.36 5.39
N HIS A 176 -13.58 -1.51 6.69
CA HIS A 176 -14.89 -1.97 7.16
C HIS A 176 -16.01 -0.98 6.84
N LEU A 177 -15.75 0.33 6.90
CA LEU A 177 -16.73 1.34 6.48
C LEU A 177 -17.05 1.23 4.99
N ASP A 178 -16.05 0.99 4.14
CA ASP A 178 -16.28 0.75 2.71
C ASP A 178 -17.10 -0.53 2.43
N LEU A 179 -17.18 -1.47 3.40
CA LEU A 179 -18.03 -2.67 3.34
C LEU A 179 -19.41 -2.47 3.99
N GLY A 180 -19.67 -1.30 4.60
CA GLY A 180 -20.87 -1.05 5.41
C GLY A 180 -20.89 -1.78 6.76
N GLU A 181 -19.75 -2.30 7.23
CA GLU A 181 -19.62 -3.05 8.49
C GLU A 181 -19.35 -2.09 9.68
N GLU A 182 -20.30 -1.19 9.96
CA GLU A 182 -20.14 -0.10 10.95
C GLU A 182 -19.72 -0.58 12.35
N GLY A 183 -20.21 -1.73 12.80
CA GLY A 183 -19.88 -2.29 14.10
C GLY A 183 -18.44 -2.83 14.21
N GLU A 184 -17.89 -3.37 13.12
CA GLU A 184 -16.46 -3.73 13.06
C GLU A 184 -15.61 -2.47 12.94
N ALA A 185 -16.01 -1.53 12.08
CA ALA A 185 -15.33 -0.25 11.93
C ALA A 185 -15.18 0.51 13.25
N ALA A 186 -16.25 0.59 14.05
CA ALA A 186 -16.22 1.25 15.36
C ALA A 186 -15.22 0.58 16.32
N ARG A 187 -15.18 -0.76 16.34
CA ARG A 187 -14.23 -1.52 17.17
C ARG A 187 -12.79 -1.26 16.74
N ARG A 188 -12.50 -1.31 15.44
CA ARG A 188 -11.15 -1.07 14.91
C ARG A 188 -10.72 0.38 15.08
N PHE A 189 -11.65 1.32 14.93
CA PHE A 189 -11.38 2.73 15.20
C PHE A 189 -11.04 2.96 16.67
N GLU A 190 -11.80 2.41 17.62
CA GLU A 190 -11.47 2.51 19.04
C GLU A 190 -10.10 1.88 19.35
N GLN A 191 -9.83 0.70 18.78
CA GLN A 191 -8.55 0.01 18.93
C GLN A 191 -7.37 0.84 18.39
N SER A 192 -7.57 1.68 17.38
CA SER A 192 -6.48 2.47 16.78
C SER A 192 -5.95 3.59 17.67
N TYR A 193 -6.66 3.98 18.73
CA TYR A 193 -6.23 5.07 19.61
C TYR A 193 -6.32 4.75 21.11
N ARG A 194 -7.23 3.88 21.56
CA ARG A 194 -7.52 3.73 23.00
C ARG A 194 -6.30 3.34 23.84
N ASP A 195 -5.56 2.33 23.38
CA ASP A 195 -4.36 1.84 24.09
C ASP A 195 -3.07 2.54 23.66
N TYR A 196 -3.16 3.41 22.66
CA TYR A 196 -2.03 4.08 22.03
C TYR A 196 -1.91 5.56 22.44
N VAL A 197 -2.99 6.19 22.90
CA VAL A 197 -3.00 7.57 23.39
C VAL A 197 -2.69 7.61 24.89
N ARG A 198 -1.64 8.34 25.27
CA ARG A 198 -1.14 8.38 26.66
C ARG A 198 -1.25 9.78 27.26
N GLY A 199 -1.68 9.84 28.53
CA GLY A 199 -1.71 11.07 29.32
C GLY A 199 -0.31 11.57 29.72
N PRO A 200 -0.22 12.80 30.26
CA PRO A 200 -1.32 13.75 30.47
C PRO A 200 -1.70 14.54 29.21
N TYR A 201 -0.85 14.53 28.17
CA TYR A 201 -1.01 15.39 26.99
C TYR A 201 -1.67 14.71 25.78
N ARG A 202 -2.24 13.51 25.97
CA ARG A 202 -2.89 12.72 24.89
C ARG A 202 -1.97 12.49 23.69
N VAL A 203 -0.74 12.05 23.97
CA VAL A 203 0.27 11.78 22.95
C VAL A 203 0.13 10.35 22.44
N TRP A 204 0.13 10.17 21.11
CA TRP A 204 0.15 8.84 20.50
C TRP A 204 1.50 8.16 20.71
N SER A 205 1.45 6.88 21.02
CA SER A 205 2.59 5.96 21.02
C SER A 205 2.41 4.93 19.93
N GLU A 206 3.53 4.48 19.38
CA GLU A 206 3.53 3.46 18.33
C GLU A 206 2.87 2.16 18.79
N VAL A 207 3.26 1.70 19.98
CA VAL A 207 2.86 0.42 20.55
C VAL A 207 2.01 0.60 21.80
N GLY A 208 1.31 -0.46 22.19
CA GLY A 208 0.51 -0.50 23.42
C GLY A 208 1.34 -0.34 24.70
N PRO A 209 0.68 -0.25 25.87
CA PRO A 209 1.35 -0.09 27.16
C PRO A 209 2.37 -1.21 27.45
N GLY A 210 3.46 -0.87 28.13
CA GLY A 210 4.50 -1.84 28.50
C GLY A 210 5.47 -2.23 27.37
N GLN A 211 5.25 -1.75 26.15
CA GLN A 211 6.14 -1.99 25.01
C GLN A 211 7.02 -0.77 24.69
N SER A 212 8.20 -1.05 24.11
CA SER A 212 9.12 -0.02 23.63
C SER A 212 8.86 0.27 22.16
N GLY A 213 8.62 1.54 21.83
CA GLY A 213 8.39 2.02 20.47
C GLY A 213 8.42 3.55 20.46
N ALA A 214 8.20 4.15 19.29
CA ALA A 214 8.22 5.59 19.14
C ALA A 214 7.19 6.26 20.05
N ARG A 215 7.65 7.26 20.80
CA ARG A 215 6.79 8.21 21.53
C ARG A 215 6.50 9.39 20.60
N ASN A 216 5.32 9.98 20.71
CA ASN A 216 4.85 10.97 19.74
C ASN A 216 4.79 10.41 18.31
N PHE A 217 4.09 9.29 18.18
CA PHE A 217 3.95 8.56 16.92
C PHE A 217 2.89 9.21 16.03
N ILE A 218 3.32 10.20 15.24
CA ILE A 218 2.47 11.02 14.39
C ILE A 218 1.70 10.21 13.33
N THR A 219 2.23 9.07 12.91
CA THR A 219 1.57 8.20 11.92
C THR A 219 0.22 7.69 12.44
N ALA A 220 0.11 7.41 13.75
CA ALA A 220 -1.15 6.98 14.32
C ALA A 220 -2.16 8.13 14.46
N ALA A 221 -1.70 9.35 14.74
CA ALA A 221 -2.56 10.53 14.67
C ALA A 221 -3.06 10.78 13.24
N GLY A 222 -2.19 10.60 12.23
CA GLY A 222 -2.57 10.64 10.81
C GLY A 222 -3.59 9.55 10.43
N GLY A 223 -3.37 8.32 10.89
CA GLY A 223 -4.33 7.22 10.69
C GLY A 223 -5.69 7.51 11.33
N PHE A 224 -5.71 8.03 12.56
CA PHE A 224 -6.95 8.46 13.22
C PHE A 224 -7.71 9.50 12.39
N LEU A 225 -7.02 10.52 11.87
CA LEU A 225 -7.63 11.54 11.01
C LEU A 225 -8.18 10.94 9.71
N GLN A 226 -7.44 10.00 9.09
CA GLN A 226 -7.92 9.27 7.91
C GLN A 226 -9.18 8.46 8.22
N ALA A 227 -9.24 7.76 9.36
CA ALA A 227 -10.45 7.03 9.75
C ALA A 227 -11.66 7.95 9.96
N VAL A 228 -11.46 9.19 10.44
CA VAL A 228 -12.53 10.18 10.56
C VAL A 228 -12.93 10.75 9.20
N ILE A 229 -11.97 11.24 8.41
CA ILE A 229 -12.22 12.00 7.17
C ILE A 229 -12.55 11.05 6.00
N ASN A 230 -11.69 10.06 5.78
CA ASN A 230 -11.80 9.10 4.70
C ASN A 230 -12.67 7.89 5.10
N GLY A 231 -12.70 7.51 6.38
CA GLY A 231 -13.67 6.53 6.86
C GLY A 231 -15.06 7.16 6.97
N TYR A 232 -15.40 7.64 8.16
CA TYR A 232 -16.77 8.10 8.48
C TYR A 232 -17.24 9.26 7.58
N GLY A 233 -16.34 10.16 7.19
CA GLY A 233 -16.64 11.27 6.30
C GLY A 233 -16.72 10.89 4.82
N GLY A 234 -16.27 9.69 4.43
CA GLY A 234 -16.35 9.18 3.05
C GLY A 234 -15.53 9.96 2.00
N VAL A 235 -14.63 10.87 2.41
CA VAL A 235 -13.88 11.71 1.47
C VAL A 235 -12.85 10.87 0.70
N ARG A 236 -12.77 11.02 -0.63
CA ARG A 236 -11.83 10.31 -1.52
C ARG A 236 -11.21 11.31 -2.51
#